data_AF-Q30SV2-F1
#
_entry.id   AF-Q30SV2-F1
#
_cell.length_a   1.000
_cell.length_b   1.000
_cell.length_c   1.000
_cell.angle_alpha   90.00
_cell.angle_beta   90.00
_cell.angle_gamma   90.00
#
_symmetry.space_group_name_H-M   'P 1'
#
loop_
_entity.id
_entity.type
_entity.pdbx_description
1 polymer ?
#
loop_
_entity_poly.entity_id
_entity_poly.type
_entity_poly.pdbx_seq_one_letter_code
_entity_poly.pdbx_strand_id
1 'polypeptide(L)'
;MKKNLGKIFLIATLFLQVSLFASTYEWSSFISKKSAYVNEAIYMKYECVFSDKAELYSIEFNPRGDYEGYRVEILRENSTIIDGKKINSYELVLFAKKAAEIDISFEAFMKKTTRESIEETVIGRDNFKKEQVVKERIKQQSFKVEIKETQTQLVGDFTLEVKKREPHVKAHEPYHLSITIKGLGDFEVIEPLVFEIAGVRVFAGEVALKKELSKDGIKGELSQKFAFVADKDFTIPKLEITYFSLKDEKEQKLVIEAIDVKVESGFVKEELLDKVDEKKWHFEISYLYYLLTFLAGFLVSKVKIKREPNMDNKDEIFYKKIDNVNSLDELMVLLVLENPKKYDSLIKDIEAARVTTLKEAKAICREFKRF
;
A
#
# COMPACT_ATOMS: atom_id res chain seq x y z
N MET A 1 -40.30 -84.38 47.10
CA MET A 1 -39.11 -84.12 46.24
C MET A 1 -39.23 -82.69 45.69
N LYS A 2 -38.66 -81.69 46.38
CA LYS A 2 -38.69 -80.27 45.98
C LYS A 2 -37.24 -79.78 45.87
N LYS A 3 -36.60 -79.91 44.72
CA LYS A 3 -35.34 -79.18 44.41
C LYS A 3 -35.22 -78.96 42.89
N ASN A 4 -34.73 -77.77 42.53
CA ASN A 4 -34.05 -77.42 41.28
C ASN A 4 -34.79 -76.84 40.05
N LEU A 5 -35.97 -76.23 40.18
CA LEU A 5 -36.48 -75.38 39.07
C LEU A 5 -35.84 -73.98 39.02
N GLY A 6 -35.36 -73.45 40.15
CA GLY A 6 -34.79 -72.09 40.22
C GLY A 6 -33.37 -71.92 39.63
N LYS A 7 -32.58 -72.99 39.50
CA LYS A 7 -31.21 -72.91 38.94
C LYS A 7 -31.17 -73.02 37.41
N ILE A 8 -32.17 -73.64 36.80
CA ILE A 8 -32.26 -73.76 35.33
C ILE A 8 -32.78 -72.46 34.71
N PHE A 9 -33.69 -71.76 35.40
CA PHE A 9 -34.20 -70.47 34.93
C PHE A 9 -33.15 -69.35 34.96
N LEU A 10 -32.20 -69.41 35.90
CA LEU A 10 -31.12 -68.44 36.04
C LEU A 10 -29.99 -68.62 35.01
N ILE A 11 -29.83 -69.83 34.46
CA ILE A 11 -28.86 -70.10 33.37
C ILE A 11 -29.49 -69.78 32.00
N ALA A 12 -30.80 -69.94 31.84
CA ALA A 12 -31.52 -69.57 30.63
C ALA A 12 -31.69 -68.04 30.45
N THR A 13 -31.70 -67.27 31.55
CA THR A 13 -31.72 -65.80 31.49
C THR A 13 -30.33 -65.16 31.38
N LEU A 14 -29.24 -65.92 31.59
CA LEU A 14 -27.87 -65.44 31.39
C LEU A 14 -27.40 -65.53 29.93
N PHE A 15 -28.15 -66.23 29.08
CA PHE A 15 -27.96 -66.27 27.63
C PHE A 15 -28.94 -65.35 26.88
N LEU A 16 -29.60 -64.41 27.59
CA LEU A 16 -30.27 -63.30 26.92
C LEU A 16 -29.18 -62.40 26.34
N GLN A 17 -28.93 -62.65 25.06
CA GLN A 17 -27.91 -62.05 24.24
C GLN A 17 -27.86 -60.54 24.47
N VAL A 18 -26.81 -60.08 25.14
CA VAL A 18 -26.25 -58.77 24.88
C VAL A 18 -25.61 -58.86 23.50
N SER A 19 -26.44 -58.91 22.46
CA SER A 19 -26.02 -58.43 21.16
C SER A 19 -25.81 -56.94 21.36
N LEU A 20 -24.58 -56.56 21.67
CA LEU A 20 -24.07 -55.23 21.37
C LEU A 20 -24.32 -55.06 19.87
N PHE A 21 -25.48 -54.50 19.51
CA PHE A 21 -25.82 -54.19 18.13
C PHE A 21 -24.80 -53.15 17.68
N ALA A 22 -23.74 -53.62 17.01
CA ALA A 22 -22.85 -52.73 16.28
C ALA A 22 -23.70 -52.07 15.20
N SER A 23 -23.65 -50.74 15.12
CA SER A 23 -24.29 -49.99 14.04
C SER A 23 -23.86 -50.58 12.70
N THR A 24 -24.82 -50.99 11.89
CA THR A 24 -24.56 -51.44 10.52
C THR A 24 -24.51 -50.23 9.60
N TYR A 25 -23.83 -50.37 8.46
CA TYR A 25 -23.75 -49.31 7.47
C TYR A 25 -23.79 -49.90 6.06
N GLU A 26 -24.34 -49.12 5.13
CA GLU A 26 -24.43 -49.45 3.71
C GLU A 26 -23.80 -48.34 2.88
N TRP A 27 -23.02 -48.73 1.88
CA TRP A 27 -22.40 -47.80 0.93
C TRP A 27 -23.17 -47.83 -0.39
N SER A 28 -23.48 -46.65 -0.92
CA SER A 28 -23.95 -46.48 -2.28
C SER A 28 -23.00 -45.54 -3.03
N SER A 29 -22.92 -45.74 -4.34
CA SER A 29 -22.04 -44.92 -5.18
C SER A 29 -22.71 -44.60 -6.52
N PHE A 30 -22.35 -43.45 -7.07
CA PHE A 30 -22.89 -42.92 -8.31
C PHE A 30 -21.78 -42.25 -9.12
N ILE A 31 -21.82 -42.42 -10.43
CA ILE A 31 -20.98 -41.71 -11.40
C ILE A 31 -21.87 -41.08 -12.47
N SER A 32 -21.58 -39.84 -12.86
CA SER A 32 -22.44 -39.10 -13.78
C SER A 32 -22.38 -39.60 -15.22
N LYS A 33 -21.24 -40.16 -15.65
CA LYS A 33 -21.01 -40.59 -17.03
C LYS A 33 -20.07 -41.81 -17.09
N LYS A 34 -20.27 -42.64 -18.12
CA LYS A 34 -19.44 -43.83 -18.43
C LYS A 34 -18.42 -43.58 -19.55
N SER A 35 -18.58 -42.47 -20.25
CA SER A 35 -17.61 -41.98 -21.24
C SER A 35 -17.49 -40.47 -21.07
N ALA A 36 -16.27 -39.95 -21.27
CA ALA A 36 -15.95 -38.53 -21.16
C ALA A 36 -14.79 -38.20 -22.13
N TYR A 37 -14.53 -36.94 -22.38
CA TYR A 37 -13.34 -36.46 -23.08
C TYR A 37 -12.19 -36.21 -22.10
N VAL A 38 -10.96 -36.14 -22.60
CA VAL A 38 -9.81 -35.67 -21.81
C VAL A 38 -10.12 -34.30 -21.21
N ASN A 39 -9.78 -34.09 -19.94
CA ASN A 39 -10.06 -32.89 -19.15
C ASN A 39 -11.54 -32.52 -19.00
N GLU A 40 -12.48 -33.37 -19.42
CA GLU A 40 -13.89 -33.23 -19.07
C GLU A 40 -14.13 -33.64 -17.62
N ALA A 41 -14.97 -32.89 -16.92
CA ALA A 41 -15.34 -33.20 -15.54
C ALA A 41 -16.24 -34.44 -15.46
N ILE A 42 -15.88 -35.35 -14.56
CA ILE A 42 -16.67 -36.54 -14.20
C ILE A 42 -17.08 -36.39 -12.74
N TYR A 43 -18.38 -36.31 -12.49
CA TYR A 43 -18.92 -36.19 -11.13
C TYR A 43 -19.15 -37.56 -10.52
N MET A 44 -18.73 -37.72 -9.27
CA MET A 44 -18.94 -38.93 -8.49
C MET A 44 -19.52 -38.60 -7.12
N LYS A 45 -20.38 -39.48 -6.61
CA LYS A 45 -20.92 -39.39 -5.26
C LYS A 45 -20.79 -40.73 -4.57
N TYR A 46 -20.24 -40.72 -3.36
CA TYR A 46 -20.29 -41.84 -2.42
C TYR A 46 -21.16 -41.46 -1.24
N GLU A 47 -22.02 -42.36 -0.80
CA GLU A 47 -22.88 -42.14 0.36
C GLU A 47 -22.83 -43.36 1.28
N CYS A 48 -22.58 -43.11 2.57
CA CYS A 48 -22.59 -44.12 3.61
C CYS A 48 -23.74 -43.83 4.58
N VAL A 49 -24.71 -44.74 4.63
CA VAL A 49 -25.89 -44.64 5.49
C VAL A 49 -25.75 -45.63 6.64
N PHE A 50 -25.81 -45.12 7.87
CA PHE A 50 -25.79 -45.95 9.07
C PHE A 50 -27.20 -46.34 9.50
N SER A 51 -27.32 -47.47 10.20
CA SER A 51 -28.59 -47.92 10.79
C SER A 51 -29.09 -47.02 11.93
N ASP A 52 -28.19 -46.22 12.52
CA ASP A 52 -28.43 -45.31 13.66
C ASP A 52 -27.52 -44.06 13.58
N LYS A 53 -27.41 -43.30 14.67
CA LYS A 53 -26.58 -42.07 14.74
C LYS A 53 -25.07 -42.34 14.64
N ALA A 54 -24.63 -43.57 14.83
CA ALA A 54 -23.26 -44.02 14.69
C ALA A 54 -22.23 -43.12 15.41
N GLU A 55 -22.53 -42.75 16.66
CA GLU A 55 -21.73 -41.83 17.48
C GLU A 55 -20.29 -42.33 17.70
N LEU A 56 -20.10 -43.65 17.65
CA LEU A 56 -18.81 -44.31 17.82
C LEU A 56 -18.05 -44.55 16.50
N TYR A 57 -18.60 -44.09 15.37
CA TYR A 57 -18.04 -44.32 14.04
C TYR A 57 -17.62 -43.01 13.36
N SER A 58 -16.43 -43.04 12.77
CA SER A 58 -15.94 -41.99 11.86
C SER A 58 -15.40 -42.62 10.59
N ILE A 59 -15.51 -41.89 9.48
CA ILE A 59 -15.02 -42.32 8.18
C ILE A 59 -13.85 -41.42 7.81
N GLU A 60 -12.72 -42.03 7.47
CA GLU A 60 -11.58 -41.36 6.85
C GLU A 60 -11.61 -41.68 5.36
N PHE A 61 -12.01 -40.70 4.55
CA PHE A 61 -12.09 -40.82 3.09
C PHE A 61 -11.64 -39.52 2.43
N ASN A 62 -10.39 -39.51 1.96
CA ASN A 62 -9.81 -38.37 1.27
C ASN A 62 -9.18 -38.83 -0.05
N PRO A 63 -9.98 -38.99 -1.12
CA PRO A 63 -9.49 -39.44 -2.42
C PRO A 63 -8.83 -38.33 -3.24
N ARG A 64 -8.80 -37.08 -2.75
CA ARG A 64 -8.16 -35.95 -3.45
C ARG A 64 -6.71 -36.30 -3.76
N GLY A 65 -6.29 -36.05 -4.99
CA GLY A 65 -4.93 -36.30 -5.40
C GLY A 65 -4.76 -36.26 -6.90
N ASP A 66 -3.50 -36.30 -7.30
CA ASP A 66 -3.10 -36.35 -8.70
C ASP A 66 -2.58 -37.75 -9.03
N TYR A 67 -3.39 -38.54 -9.71
CA TYR A 67 -3.08 -39.92 -10.09
C TYR A 67 -2.52 -39.95 -11.52
N GLU A 68 -1.95 -41.09 -11.93
CA GLU A 68 -1.32 -41.23 -13.25
C GLU A 68 -2.30 -40.92 -14.40
N GLY A 69 -3.54 -41.41 -14.31
CA GLY A 69 -4.57 -41.25 -15.36
C GLY A 69 -5.56 -40.11 -15.14
N TYR A 70 -5.70 -39.60 -13.92
CA TYR A 70 -6.73 -38.61 -13.58
C TYR A 70 -6.37 -37.79 -12.33
N ARG A 71 -6.89 -36.57 -12.24
CA ARG A 71 -6.87 -35.73 -11.04
C ARG A 71 -8.22 -35.81 -10.35
N VAL A 72 -8.24 -35.84 -9.01
CA VAL A 72 -9.45 -35.88 -8.20
C VAL A 72 -9.51 -34.67 -7.29
N GLU A 73 -10.64 -33.97 -7.30
CA GLU A 73 -10.96 -32.89 -6.38
C GLU A 73 -12.21 -33.23 -5.56
N ILE A 74 -12.20 -32.85 -4.28
CA ILE A 74 -13.37 -32.97 -3.40
C ILE A 74 -14.25 -31.74 -3.60
N LEU A 75 -15.47 -31.95 -4.09
CA LEU A 75 -16.48 -30.89 -4.23
C LEU A 75 -17.14 -30.58 -2.90
N ARG A 76 -17.55 -31.62 -2.17
CA ARG A 76 -18.24 -31.48 -0.89
C ARG A 76 -18.12 -32.73 -0.05
N GLU A 77 -17.92 -32.56 1.23
CA GLU A 77 -18.11 -33.59 2.24
C GLU A 77 -19.17 -33.11 3.23
N ASN A 78 -20.11 -33.97 3.58
CA ASN A 78 -21.17 -33.65 4.52
C ASN A 78 -21.51 -34.87 5.38
N SER A 79 -21.87 -34.63 6.63
CA SER A 79 -22.37 -35.63 7.58
C SER A 79 -23.62 -35.08 8.24
N THR A 80 -24.76 -35.69 7.99
CA THR A 80 -26.05 -35.29 8.57
C THR A 80 -26.69 -36.45 9.32
N ILE A 81 -27.64 -36.12 10.20
CA ILE A 81 -28.50 -37.11 10.85
C ILE A 81 -29.93 -36.85 10.38
N ILE A 82 -30.51 -37.81 9.68
CA ILE A 82 -31.90 -37.77 9.19
C ILE A 82 -32.60 -38.99 9.77
N ASP A 83 -33.74 -38.79 10.43
CA ASP A 83 -34.53 -39.85 11.07
C ASP A 83 -33.72 -40.76 12.02
N GLY A 84 -32.79 -40.14 12.75
CA GLY A 84 -31.92 -40.85 13.70
C GLY A 84 -30.80 -41.68 13.06
N LYS A 85 -30.62 -41.60 11.74
CA LYS A 85 -29.56 -42.28 10.98
C LYS A 85 -28.51 -41.30 10.51
N LYS A 86 -27.23 -41.62 10.72
CA LYS A 86 -26.11 -40.84 10.19
C LYS A 86 -25.93 -41.13 8.71
N ILE A 87 -25.82 -40.08 7.91
CA ILE A 87 -25.57 -40.14 6.46
C ILE A 87 -24.33 -39.30 6.17
N ASN A 88 -23.30 -39.94 5.61
CA ASN A 88 -22.10 -39.24 5.16
C ASN A 88 -22.09 -39.25 3.63
N SER A 89 -21.97 -38.08 3.01
CA SER A 89 -21.93 -37.92 1.56
C SER A 89 -20.63 -37.26 1.13
N TYR A 90 -19.98 -37.87 0.13
CA TYR A 90 -18.74 -37.41 -0.47
C TYR A 90 -18.97 -37.17 -1.96
N GLU A 91 -18.94 -35.91 -2.36
CA GLU A 91 -19.06 -35.47 -3.75
C GLU A 91 -17.68 -35.12 -4.29
N LEU A 92 -17.32 -35.72 -5.43
CA LEU A 92 -16.00 -35.63 -6.05
C LEU A 92 -16.15 -35.21 -7.51
N VAL A 93 -15.12 -34.56 -8.05
CA VAL A 93 -15.00 -34.23 -9.46
C VAL A 93 -13.64 -34.71 -9.95
N LEU A 94 -13.65 -35.47 -11.04
CA LEU A 94 -12.46 -36.05 -11.65
C LEU A 94 -12.20 -35.44 -13.02
N PHE A 95 -10.92 -35.28 -13.35
CA PHE A 95 -10.45 -34.81 -14.65
C PHE A 95 -9.47 -35.84 -15.21
N ALA A 96 -9.82 -36.50 -16.31
CA ALA A 96 -8.96 -37.49 -16.94
C ALA A 96 -7.86 -36.81 -17.75
N LYS A 97 -6.63 -37.29 -17.64
CA LYS A 97 -5.45 -36.66 -18.24
C LYS A 97 -5.14 -37.14 -19.65
N LYS A 98 -5.58 -38.35 -20.01
CA LYS A 98 -5.23 -39.03 -21.26
C LYS A 98 -6.39 -39.89 -21.73
N ALA A 99 -6.47 -40.07 -23.05
CA ALA A 99 -7.45 -40.96 -23.67
C ALA A 99 -7.07 -42.43 -23.41
N ALA A 100 -7.92 -43.11 -22.66
CA ALA A 100 -7.79 -44.52 -22.29
C ALA A 100 -9.08 -44.99 -21.57
N GLU A 101 -9.27 -46.30 -21.45
CA GLU A 101 -10.16 -46.82 -20.42
C GLU A 101 -9.48 -46.65 -19.05
N ILE A 102 -10.14 -45.97 -18.12
CA ILE A 102 -9.64 -45.78 -16.75
C ILE A 102 -10.49 -46.56 -15.75
N ASP A 103 -9.82 -47.26 -14.84
CA ASP A 103 -10.41 -47.90 -13.68
C ASP A 103 -10.30 -46.97 -12.47
N ILE A 104 -11.44 -46.41 -12.04
CA ILE A 104 -11.51 -45.53 -10.87
C ILE A 104 -11.92 -46.36 -9.65
N SER A 105 -11.03 -46.49 -8.67
CA SER A 105 -11.30 -47.18 -7.42
C SER A 105 -10.65 -46.46 -6.25
N PHE A 106 -11.39 -46.34 -5.15
CA PHE A 106 -10.91 -45.69 -3.93
C PHE A 106 -11.09 -46.58 -2.70
N GLU A 107 -10.29 -46.31 -1.68
CA GLU A 107 -10.40 -46.96 -0.37
C GLU A 107 -10.85 -45.94 0.67
N ALA A 108 -11.81 -46.33 1.50
CA ALA A 108 -12.21 -45.60 2.70
C ALA A 108 -11.78 -46.39 3.94
N PHE A 109 -11.57 -45.71 5.06
CA PHE A 109 -11.33 -46.37 6.32
C PHE A 109 -12.44 -46.07 7.31
N MET A 110 -13.10 -47.12 7.78
CA MET A 110 -14.07 -47.03 8.86
C MET A 110 -13.34 -47.15 10.19
N LYS A 111 -13.47 -46.13 11.03
CA LYS A 111 -12.93 -46.10 12.38
C LYS A 111 -14.06 -46.30 13.35
N LYS A 112 -13.90 -47.29 14.22
CA LYS A 112 -14.78 -47.55 15.36
C LYS A 112 -14.01 -47.33 16.64
N THR A 113 -14.56 -46.51 17.54
CA THR A 113 -14.03 -46.30 18.89
C THR A 113 -15.02 -46.82 19.93
N THR A 114 -14.65 -46.79 21.21
CA THR A 114 -15.52 -47.13 22.33
C THR A 114 -15.92 -45.88 23.10
N ARG A 115 -17.10 -45.93 23.75
CA ARG A 115 -17.58 -44.82 24.57
C ARG A 115 -16.61 -44.47 25.70
N GLU A 116 -16.06 -45.50 26.35
CA GLU A 116 -15.04 -45.38 27.38
C GLU A 116 -13.79 -44.67 26.86
N SER A 117 -13.32 -45.00 25.66
CA SER A 117 -12.15 -44.35 25.04
C SER A 117 -12.41 -42.85 24.75
N ILE A 118 -13.63 -42.48 24.35
CA ILE A 118 -14.01 -41.08 24.14
C ILE A 118 -14.05 -40.34 25.49
N GLU A 119 -14.72 -40.92 26.50
CA GLU A 119 -14.86 -40.32 27.83
C GLU A 119 -13.50 -40.14 28.53
N GLU A 120 -12.59 -41.10 28.43
CA GLU A 120 -11.22 -40.99 28.96
C GLU A 120 -10.42 -39.86 28.31
N THR A 121 -10.64 -39.59 27.01
CA THR A 121 -9.96 -38.52 26.26
C THR A 121 -10.49 -37.13 26.65
N VAL A 122 -11.79 -37.00 26.90
CA VAL A 122 -12.44 -35.71 27.23
C VAL A 122 -12.15 -35.26 28.67
N ILE A 123 -11.94 -36.20 29.60
CA ILE A 123 -11.78 -35.91 31.05
C ILE A 123 -10.34 -35.46 31.41
N GLY A 124 -9.40 -35.43 30.46
CA GLY A 124 -8.09 -34.75 30.62
C GLY A 124 -7.22 -35.29 31.76
N ARG A 125 -7.30 -36.58 32.09
CA ARG A 125 -6.50 -37.19 33.16
C ARG A 125 -5.06 -37.39 32.70
N ASP A 126 -4.09 -37.12 33.59
CA ASP A 126 -2.62 -37.24 33.38
C ASP A 126 -2.13 -38.62 32.87
N ASN A 127 -2.99 -39.64 32.89
CA ASN A 127 -2.73 -40.95 32.30
C ASN A 127 -3.37 -41.04 30.91
N PHE A 128 -2.81 -40.33 29.93
CA PHE A 128 -3.23 -40.39 28.53
C PHE A 128 -3.06 -41.82 27.98
N LYS A 129 -4.12 -42.63 28.02
CA LYS A 129 -4.18 -43.88 27.26
C LYS A 129 -4.53 -43.54 25.81
N LYS A 130 -3.75 -44.05 24.87
CA LYS A 130 -4.00 -43.87 23.43
C LYS A 130 -5.42 -44.35 23.10
N GLU A 131 -6.13 -43.55 22.32
CA GLU A 131 -7.49 -43.84 21.86
C GLU A 131 -7.57 -45.25 21.24
N GLN A 132 -8.51 -46.07 21.72
CA GLN A 132 -8.71 -47.43 21.22
C GLN A 132 -9.57 -47.39 19.96
N VAL A 133 -8.92 -47.14 18.82
CA VAL A 133 -9.58 -47.08 17.51
C VAL A 133 -9.32 -48.35 16.70
N VAL A 134 -10.38 -49.06 16.35
CA VAL A 134 -10.34 -50.14 15.36
C VAL A 134 -10.55 -49.53 13.98
N LYS A 135 -9.59 -49.72 13.07
CA LYS A 135 -9.63 -49.21 11.69
C LYS A 135 -9.88 -50.38 10.72
N GLU A 136 -11.01 -50.36 10.03
CA GLU A 136 -11.37 -51.30 8.98
C GLU A 136 -11.21 -50.63 7.61
N ARG A 137 -10.61 -51.35 6.65
CA ARG A 137 -10.44 -50.86 5.27
C ARG A 137 -11.62 -51.31 4.44
N ILE A 138 -12.29 -50.35 3.79
CA ILE A 138 -13.43 -50.59 2.91
C ILE A 138 -13.05 -50.19 1.50
N LYS A 139 -13.03 -51.15 0.58
CA LYS A 139 -12.89 -50.88 -0.85
C LYS A 139 -14.23 -50.38 -1.40
N GLN A 140 -14.20 -49.23 -2.05
CA GLN A 140 -15.38 -48.67 -2.71
C GLN A 140 -15.61 -49.35 -4.06
N GLN A 141 -16.83 -49.20 -4.58
CA GLN A 141 -17.17 -49.67 -5.92
C GLN A 141 -16.23 -49.04 -6.97
N SER A 142 -15.72 -49.88 -7.86
CA SER A 142 -14.89 -49.48 -8.99
C SER A 142 -15.76 -49.09 -10.20
N PHE A 143 -15.35 -48.04 -10.91
CA PHE A 143 -16.00 -47.59 -12.13
C PHE A 143 -15.04 -47.63 -13.31
N LYS A 144 -15.50 -48.21 -14.42
CA LYS A 144 -14.84 -48.15 -15.72
C LYS A 144 -15.37 -46.96 -16.50
N VAL A 145 -14.47 -46.09 -16.96
CA VAL A 145 -14.84 -44.92 -17.78
C VAL A 145 -13.98 -44.90 -19.03
N GLU A 146 -14.61 -44.77 -20.18
CA GLU A 146 -13.94 -44.61 -21.47
C GLU A 146 -13.62 -43.14 -21.74
N ILE A 147 -12.33 -42.79 -21.81
CA ILE A 147 -11.87 -41.43 -22.06
C ILE A 147 -11.51 -41.27 -23.54
N LYS A 148 -12.24 -40.39 -24.23
CA LYS A 148 -12.06 -40.04 -25.64
C LYS A 148 -11.02 -38.92 -25.79
N GLU A 149 -10.25 -39.00 -26.85
CA GLU A 149 -9.28 -37.98 -27.21
C GLU A 149 -9.97 -36.73 -27.79
N THR A 150 -9.35 -35.58 -27.55
CA THR A 150 -9.72 -34.29 -28.14
C THR A 150 -8.51 -33.68 -28.83
N GLN A 151 -8.73 -32.88 -29.87
CA GLN A 151 -7.64 -32.22 -30.59
C GLN A 151 -6.96 -31.11 -29.77
N THR A 152 -7.66 -30.58 -28.76
CA THR A 152 -7.17 -29.58 -27.81
C THR A 152 -7.36 -30.08 -26.39
N GLN A 153 -6.43 -29.71 -25.51
CA GLN A 153 -6.49 -30.05 -24.09
C GLN A 153 -7.54 -29.22 -23.33
N LEU A 154 -7.92 -28.05 -23.85
CA LEU A 154 -8.91 -27.19 -23.23
C LEU A 154 -10.32 -27.66 -23.61
N VAL A 155 -11.01 -28.29 -22.66
CA VAL A 155 -12.34 -28.87 -22.86
C VAL A 155 -13.36 -28.19 -21.95
N GLY A 156 -14.47 -27.75 -22.54
CA GLY A 156 -15.51 -27.01 -21.83
C GLY A 156 -16.11 -25.89 -22.68
N ASP A 157 -16.86 -25.01 -22.03
CA ASP A 157 -17.49 -23.85 -22.68
C ASP A 157 -16.88 -22.56 -22.15
N PHE A 158 -16.27 -21.79 -23.06
CA PHE A 158 -15.51 -20.59 -22.73
C PHE A 158 -16.00 -19.38 -23.51
N THR A 159 -15.80 -18.21 -22.91
CA THR A 159 -16.09 -16.90 -23.46
C THR A 159 -14.90 -15.99 -23.23
N LEU A 160 -14.63 -15.12 -24.19
CA LEU A 160 -13.50 -14.20 -24.17
C LEU A 160 -14.01 -12.76 -24.03
N GLU A 161 -13.46 -12.04 -23.07
CA GLU A 161 -13.70 -10.62 -22.86
C GLU A 161 -12.37 -9.87 -22.97
N VAL A 162 -12.26 -8.97 -23.95
CA VAL A 162 -11.08 -8.14 -24.19
C VAL A 162 -11.42 -6.70 -23.84
N LYS A 163 -10.86 -6.19 -22.74
CA LYS A 163 -10.98 -4.78 -22.36
C LYS A 163 -9.76 -4.02 -22.87
N LYS A 164 -10.03 -3.03 -23.72
CA LYS A 164 -9.02 -2.17 -24.32
C LYS A 164 -9.52 -0.73 -24.37
N ARG A 165 -8.59 0.22 -24.30
CA ARG A 165 -8.87 1.63 -24.58
C ARG A 165 -8.73 1.90 -26.07
N GLU A 166 -9.08 3.11 -26.48
CA GLU A 166 -8.80 3.60 -27.82
C GLU A 166 -7.30 3.36 -28.14
N PRO A 167 -6.96 2.74 -29.28
CA PRO A 167 -5.60 2.31 -29.60
C PRO A 167 -4.76 3.49 -30.09
N HIS A 168 -4.65 4.50 -29.24
CA HIS A 168 -3.97 5.76 -29.50
C HIS A 168 -3.29 6.22 -28.21
N VAL A 169 -1.95 6.32 -28.24
CA VAL A 169 -1.13 6.67 -27.07
C VAL A 169 0.01 7.60 -27.50
N LYS A 170 0.62 8.32 -26.55
CA LYS A 170 1.85 9.06 -26.84
C LYS A 170 3.07 8.16 -26.76
N ALA A 171 4.17 8.55 -27.40
CA ALA A 171 5.43 7.82 -27.31
C ALA A 171 5.84 7.62 -25.84
N HIS A 172 6.23 6.39 -25.52
CA HIS A 172 6.58 5.92 -24.18
C HIS A 172 5.42 5.84 -23.16
N GLU A 173 4.19 6.16 -23.55
CA GLU A 173 3.00 5.92 -22.74
C GLU A 173 2.53 4.46 -22.91
N PRO A 174 2.14 3.76 -21.82
CA PRO A 174 1.68 2.38 -21.92
C PRO A 174 0.27 2.27 -22.51
N TYR A 175 0.12 1.45 -23.54
CA TYR A 175 -1.18 0.95 -23.97
C TYR A 175 -1.61 -0.25 -23.13
N HIS A 176 -2.78 -0.17 -22.49
CA HIS A 176 -3.29 -1.22 -21.60
C HIS A 176 -4.30 -2.13 -22.29
N LEU A 177 -4.09 -3.44 -22.14
CA LEU A 177 -5.00 -4.50 -22.60
C LEU A 177 -5.29 -5.45 -21.43
N SER A 178 -6.54 -5.81 -21.22
CA SER A 178 -6.92 -6.82 -20.25
C SER A 178 -7.71 -7.91 -20.96
N ILE A 179 -7.21 -9.13 -20.88
CA ILE A 179 -7.84 -10.32 -21.45
C ILE A 179 -8.44 -11.12 -20.31
N THR A 180 -9.70 -11.50 -20.44
CA THR A 180 -10.41 -12.33 -19.47
C THR A 180 -11.10 -13.49 -20.18
N ILE A 181 -10.82 -14.71 -19.74
CA ILE A 181 -11.45 -15.94 -20.23
C ILE A 181 -12.37 -16.44 -19.11
N LYS A 182 -13.66 -16.59 -19.40
CA LYS A 182 -14.69 -17.05 -18.44
C LYS A 182 -15.37 -18.27 -18.98
N GLY A 183 -15.74 -19.21 -18.11
CA GLY A 183 -16.36 -20.43 -18.60
C GLY A 183 -16.45 -21.54 -17.57
N LEU A 184 -16.75 -22.71 -18.09
CA LEU A 184 -16.81 -23.97 -17.37
C LEU A 184 -15.90 -24.96 -18.08
N GLY A 185 -14.87 -25.45 -17.39
CA GLY A 185 -13.89 -26.39 -17.92
C GLY A 185 -12.62 -26.39 -17.08
N ASP A 186 -11.61 -27.16 -17.45
CA ASP A 186 -10.35 -27.18 -16.69
C ASP A 186 -9.48 -25.96 -17.05
N PHE A 187 -9.37 -24.98 -16.14
CA PHE A 187 -8.53 -23.79 -16.34
C PHE A 187 -7.04 -24.06 -16.06
N GLU A 188 -6.67 -25.18 -15.45
CA GLU A 188 -5.28 -25.49 -15.13
C GLU A 188 -4.45 -25.87 -16.36
N VAL A 189 -5.11 -26.17 -17.49
CA VAL A 189 -4.47 -26.45 -18.78
C VAL A 189 -4.18 -25.19 -19.60
N ILE A 190 -4.67 -24.03 -19.17
CA ILE A 190 -4.46 -22.76 -19.89
C ILE A 190 -3.11 -22.18 -19.50
N GLU A 191 -2.21 -22.07 -20.48
CA GLU A 191 -0.93 -21.39 -20.30
C GLU A 191 -1.09 -19.87 -20.24
N PRO A 192 -0.22 -19.14 -19.50
CA PRO A 192 -0.17 -17.69 -19.53
C PRO A 192 0.02 -17.16 -20.96
N LEU A 193 -0.75 -16.13 -21.34
CA LEU A 193 -0.64 -15.54 -22.66
C LEU A 193 0.63 -14.71 -22.77
N VAL A 194 1.31 -14.80 -23.91
CA VAL A 194 2.56 -14.10 -24.20
C VAL A 194 2.45 -13.37 -25.53
N PHE A 195 2.94 -12.13 -25.57
CA PHE A 195 3.06 -11.33 -26.78
C PHE A 195 4.50 -10.91 -26.99
N GLU A 196 5.02 -11.17 -28.19
CA GLU A 196 6.35 -10.71 -28.62
C GLU A 196 6.16 -9.81 -29.84
N ILE A 197 6.54 -8.54 -29.70
CA ILE A 197 6.36 -7.52 -30.75
C ILE A 197 7.67 -6.74 -30.87
N ALA A 198 8.23 -6.69 -32.07
CA ALA A 198 9.49 -5.99 -32.33
C ALA A 198 9.37 -4.48 -32.01
N GLY A 199 10.32 -3.93 -31.24
CA GLY A 199 10.33 -2.51 -30.88
C GLY A 199 9.36 -2.13 -29.76
N VAL A 200 8.63 -3.09 -29.18
CA VAL A 200 7.66 -2.84 -28.09
C VAL A 200 8.12 -3.55 -26.83
N ARG A 201 8.14 -2.83 -25.71
CA ARG A 201 8.32 -3.45 -24.39
C ARG A 201 6.96 -3.90 -23.87
N VAL A 202 6.81 -5.21 -23.71
CA VAL A 202 5.57 -5.84 -23.23
C VAL A 202 5.73 -6.19 -21.75
N PHE A 203 4.85 -5.66 -20.92
CA PHE A 203 4.73 -6.01 -19.52
C PHE A 203 3.48 -6.86 -19.32
N ALA A 204 3.65 -8.14 -19.01
CA ALA A 204 2.57 -9.03 -18.62
C ALA A 204 2.40 -9.01 -17.10
N GLY A 205 1.20 -8.70 -16.62
CA GLY A 205 0.83 -8.87 -15.23
C GLY A 205 0.64 -10.35 -14.87
N GLU A 206 0.59 -10.63 -13.57
CA GLU A 206 0.31 -11.96 -13.06
C GLU A 206 -1.06 -12.48 -13.55
N VAL A 207 -1.12 -13.79 -13.83
CA VAL A 207 -2.36 -14.46 -14.17
C VAL A 207 -3.21 -14.61 -12.91
N ALA A 208 -4.36 -13.96 -12.88
CA ALA A 208 -5.32 -14.09 -11.80
C ALA A 208 -6.42 -15.08 -12.20
N LEU A 209 -6.43 -16.25 -11.55
CA LEU A 209 -7.44 -17.29 -11.71
C LEU A 209 -8.40 -17.31 -10.52
N LYS A 210 -9.66 -16.97 -10.75
CA LYS A 210 -10.75 -17.20 -9.81
C LYS A 210 -11.47 -18.46 -10.23
N LYS A 211 -11.56 -19.46 -9.35
CA LYS A 211 -12.18 -20.75 -9.66
C LYS A 211 -13.12 -21.22 -8.56
N GLU A 212 -14.21 -21.84 -8.99
CA GLU A 212 -15.18 -22.52 -8.15
C GLU A 212 -15.43 -23.91 -8.74
N LEU A 213 -15.27 -24.95 -7.92
CA LEU A 213 -15.53 -26.31 -8.36
C LEU A 213 -17.03 -26.60 -8.34
N SER A 214 -17.53 -27.24 -9.39
CA SER A 214 -18.93 -27.65 -9.53
C SER A 214 -19.03 -29.07 -10.07
N LYS A 215 -20.23 -29.66 -10.10
CA LYS A 215 -20.47 -31.01 -10.64
C LYS A 215 -20.11 -31.13 -12.11
N ASP A 216 -20.25 -30.03 -12.85
CA ASP A 216 -20.03 -29.98 -14.29
C ASP A 216 -18.60 -29.52 -14.65
N GLY A 217 -17.75 -29.28 -13.64
CA GLY A 217 -16.36 -28.87 -13.81
C GLY A 217 -15.99 -27.62 -13.04
N ILE A 218 -14.86 -27.02 -13.41
CA ILE A 218 -14.38 -25.79 -12.77
C ILE A 218 -15.04 -24.60 -13.47
N LYS A 219 -15.86 -23.86 -12.73
CA LYS A 219 -16.33 -22.55 -13.17
C LYS A 219 -15.24 -21.54 -12.87
N GLY A 220 -14.72 -20.89 -13.89
CA GLY A 220 -13.53 -20.06 -13.74
C GLY A 220 -13.59 -18.73 -14.47
N GLU A 221 -12.78 -17.80 -13.97
CA GLU A 221 -12.42 -16.54 -14.60
C GLU A 221 -10.90 -16.40 -14.52
N LEU A 222 -10.24 -16.57 -15.67
CA LEU A 222 -8.81 -16.32 -15.83
C LEU A 222 -8.61 -14.94 -16.43
N SER A 223 -7.84 -14.10 -15.77
CA SER A 223 -7.58 -12.72 -16.22
C SER A 223 -6.09 -12.43 -16.26
N GLN A 224 -5.65 -11.76 -17.32
CA GLN A 224 -4.27 -11.32 -17.49
C GLN A 224 -4.26 -9.92 -18.10
N LYS A 225 -3.42 -9.05 -17.52
CA LYS A 225 -3.28 -7.65 -17.93
C LYS A 225 -1.96 -7.44 -18.63
N PHE A 226 -1.94 -6.59 -19.63
CA PHE A 226 -0.77 -6.23 -20.40
C PHE A 226 -0.61 -4.72 -20.48
N ALA A 227 0.64 -4.26 -20.49
CA ALA A 227 1.02 -2.91 -20.84
C ALA A 227 2.08 -2.95 -21.95
N PHE A 228 1.80 -2.29 -23.06
CA PHE A 228 2.67 -2.21 -24.23
C PHE A 228 3.26 -0.81 -24.32
N VAL A 229 4.59 -0.70 -24.32
CA VAL A 229 5.30 0.60 -24.36
C VAL A 229 6.17 0.64 -25.61
N ALA A 230 5.92 1.60 -26.49
CA ALA A 230 6.64 1.79 -27.74
C ALA A 230 6.91 3.28 -28.01
N ASP A 231 7.81 3.56 -28.95
CA ASP A 231 8.12 4.89 -29.48
C ASP A 231 7.50 5.13 -30.87
N LYS A 232 7.01 4.07 -31.52
CA LYS A 232 6.41 4.08 -32.86
C LYS A 232 5.16 3.20 -32.88
N ASP A 233 4.33 3.43 -33.89
CA ASP A 233 3.17 2.59 -34.20
C ASP A 233 3.53 1.10 -34.17
N PHE A 234 2.64 0.30 -33.60
CA PHE A 234 2.83 -1.14 -33.49
C PHE A 234 1.51 -1.87 -33.60
N THR A 235 1.57 -3.14 -34.00
CA THR A 235 0.41 -4.02 -34.10
C THR A 235 0.53 -5.12 -33.06
N ILE A 236 -0.46 -5.23 -32.18
CA ILE A 236 -0.62 -6.40 -31.32
C ILE A 236 -1.16 -7.54 -32.21
N PRO A 237 -0.44 -8.67 -32.32
CA PRO A 237 -0.82 -9.73 -33.22
C PRO A 237 -2.12 -10.41 -32.78
N LYS A 238 -2.84 -10.96 -33.77
CA LYS A 238 -4.00 -11.81 -33.52
C LYS A 238 -3.56 -13.03 -32.70
N LEU A 239 -4.33 -13.38 -31.68
CA LEU A 239 -4.13 -14.59 -30.88
C LEU A 239 -5.38 -15.46 -30.93
N GLU A 240 -5.20 -16.76 -31.20
CA GLU A 240 -6.28 -17.75 -31.23
C GLU A 240 -6.05 -18.80 -30.15
N ILE A 241 -7.08 -19.07 -29.35
CA ILE A 241 -7.08 -20.13 -28.33
C ILE A 241 -8.15 -21.15 -28.73
N THR A 242 -7.73 -22.38 -29.01
CA THR A 242 -8.63 -23.46 -29.43
C THR A 242 -9.14 -24.23 -28.20
N TYR A 243 -10.44 -24.51 -28.17
CA TYR A 243 -11.07 -25.31 -27.13
C TYR A 243 -12.11 -26.26 -27.74
N PHE A 244 -12.38 -27.37 -27.06
CA PHE A 244 -13.41 -28.31 -27.46
C PHE A 244 -14.69 -28.03 -26.67
N SER A 245 -15.74 -27.59 -27.35
CA SER A 245 -17.05 -27.37 -26.71
C SER A 245 -17.77 -28.70 -26.52
N LEU A 246 -18.12 -29.01 -25.28
CA LEU A 246 -18.92 -30.18 -24.93
C LEU A 246 -20.38 -30.05 -25.42
N LYS A 247 -20.87 -28.82 -25.58
CA LYS A 247 -22.23 -28.54 -26.06
C LYS A 247 -22.38 -28.78 -27.56
N ASP A 248 -21.39 -28.34 -28.34
CA ASP A 248 -21.40 -28.47 -29.79
C ASP A 248 -20.64 -29.72 -30.30
N GLU A 249 -19.99 -30.46 -29.39
CA GLU A 249 -19.12 -31.61 -29.66
C GLU A 249 -18.07 -31.35 -30.76
N LYS A 250 -17.56 -30.12 -30.82
CA LYS A 250 -16.61 -29.67 -31.84
C LYS A 250 -15.64 -28.64 -31.30
N GLU A 251 -14.54 -28.48 -32.03
CA GLU A 251 -13.57 -27.42 -31.75
C GLU A 251 -14.15 -26.04 -32.05
N GLN A 252 -13.88 -25.11 -31.14
CA GLN A 252 -14.20 -23.70 -31.22
C GLN A 252 -12.94 -22.88 -30.90
N LYS A 253 -12.99 -21.59 -31.26
CA LYS A 253 -11.85 -20.68 -31.13
C LYS A 253 -12.26 -19.42 -30.38
N LEU A 254 -11.49 -19.05 -29.36
CA LEU A 254 -11.50 -17.72 -28.79
C LEU A 254 -10.49 -16.89 -29.57
N VAL A 255 -10.95 -15.79 -30.16
CA VAL A 255 -10.12 -14.97 -31.04
C VAL A 255 -9.94 -13.58 -30.42
N ILE A 256 -8.68 -13.22 -30.17
CA ILE A 256 -8.27 -11.85 -29.86
C ILE A 256 -7.82 -11.24 -31.19
N GLU A 257 -8.62 -10.32 -31.71
CA GLU A 257 -8.32 -9.65 -32.98
C GLU A 257 -7.03 -8.82 -32.87
N ALA A 258 -6.34 -8.67 -34.01
CA ALA A 258 -5.19 -7.78 -34.11
C ALA A 258 -5.58 -6.33 -33.78
N ILE A 259 -4.68 -5.60 -33.13
CA ILE A 259 -4.92 -4.23 -32.71
C ILE A 259 -3.77 -3.36 -33.19
N ASP A 260 -4.07 -2.46 -34.12
CA ASP A 260 -3.13 -1.43 -34.57
C ASP A 260 -3.17 -0.26 -33.59
N VAL A 261 -2.06 -0.04 -32.87
CA VAL A 261 -1.91 1.04 -31.90
C VAL A 261 -1.10 2.16 -32.54
N LYS A 262 -1.72 3.34 -32.63
CA LYS A 262 -1.07 4.56 -33.09
C LYS A 262 -0.33 5.22 -31.94
N VAL A 263 0.92 5.60 -32.20
CA VAL A 263 1.80 6.25 -31.24
C VAL A 263 2.12 7.65 -31.75
N GLU A 264 1.53 8.65 -31.10
CA GLU A 264 1.90 10.04 -31.35
C GLU A 264 3.33 10.31 -30.89
N SER A 265 4.04 11.15 -31.63
CA SER A 265 5.32 11.68 -31.16
C SER A 265 5.16 12.27 -29.77
N GLY A 266 5.92 11.74 -28.81
CA GLY A 266 5.95 12.28 -27.46
C GLY A 266 6.53 13.70 -27.43
N PHE A 267 6.52 14.30 -26.24
CA PHE A 267 7.15 15.61 -26.04
C PHE A 267 8.59 15.59 -26.53
N VAL A 268 8.94 16.55 -27.40
CA VAL A 268 10.33 16.73 -27.82
C VAL A 268 11.14 17.10 -26.58
N LYS A 269 12.41 16.69 -26.48
CA LYS A 269 13.25 16.96 -25.30
C LYS A 269 13.23 18.44 -24.89
N GLU A 270 13.07 19.33 -25.86
CA GLU A 270 12.97 20.78 -25.72
C GLU A 270 11.71 21.24 -24.98
N GLU A 271 10.64 20.44 -24.94
CA GLU A 271 9.40 20.75 -24.20
C GLU A 271 9.41 20.20 -22.76
N LEU A 272 10.26 19.22 -22.47
CA LEU A 272 10.45 18.64 -21.12
C LEU A 272 11.48 19.40 -20.29
N LEU A 273 12.25 20.28 -20.92
CA LEU A 273 13.08 21.26 -20.23
C LEU A 273 12.17 22.44 -19.87
N ASP A 274 12.13 22.79 -18.59
CA ASP A 274 11.59 24.10 -18.19
C ASP A 274 12.28 25.15 -19.07
N LYS A 275 11.49 26.06 -19.67
CA LYS A 275 12.07 27.27 -20.24
C LYS A 275 12.86 27.89 -19.10
N VAL A 276 14.19 27.80 -19.17
CA VAL A 276 15.05 28.59 -18.30
C VAL A 276 14.67 30.01 -18.67
N ASP A 277 13.81 30.62 -17.87
CA ASP A 277 13.62 32.05 -17.89
C ASP A 277 15.03 32.59 -17.67
N GLU A 278 15.67 33.02 -18.77
CA GLU A 278 16.90 33.79 -18.68
C GLU A 278 16.55 34.89 -17.69
N LYS A 279 17.15 34.82 -16.48
CA LYS A 279 16.92 35.81 -15.43
C LYS A 279 17.25 37.15 -16.07
N LYS A 280 16.23 37.86 -16.55
CA LYS A 280 16.37 39.24 -16.99
C LYS A 280 16.97 39.94 -15.80
N TRP A 281 18.17 40.48 -16.00
CA TRP A 281 18.92 41.11 -14.94
C TRP A 281 18.09 42.25 -14.36
N HIS A 282 17.43 41.99 -13.24
CA HIS A 282 16.72 43.01 -12.50
C HIS A 282 17.76 43.79 -11.72
N PHE A 283 18.23 44.89 -12.30
CA PHE A 283 19.06 45.84 -11.59
C PHE A 283 18.20 46.50 -10.51
N GLU A 284 18.38 46.05 -9.28
CA GLU A 284 17.73 46.63 -8.12
C GLU A 284 18.33 48.03 -7.87
N ILE A 285 17.49 49.07 -7.86
CA ILE A 285 17.91 50.47 -7.70
C ILE A 285 18.67 50.68 -6.37
N SER A 286 18.48 49.80 -5.39
CA SER A 286 19.24 49.74 -4.13
C SER A 286 20.76 49.69 -4.35
N TYR A 287 21.23 48.97 -5.39
CA TYR A 287 22.66 48.89 -5.72
C TYR A 287 23.25 50.23 -6.18
N LEU A 288 22.43 51.07 -6.83
CA LEU A 288 22.84 52.42 -7.20
C LEU A 288 23.04 53.29 -5.96
N TYR A 289 22.18 53.15 -4.95
CA TYR A 289 22.34 53.89 -3.68
C TYR A 289 23.60 53.49 -2.92
N TYR A 290 23.97 52.21 -2.91
CA TYR A 290 25.25 51.77 -2.32
C TYR A 290 26.46 52.35 -3.07
N LEU A 291 26.41 52.38 -4.40
CA LEU A 291 27.47 52.99 -5.20
C LEU A 291 27.58 54.50 -4.94
N LEU A 292 26.44 55.20 -4.87
CA LEU A 292 26.41 56.65 -4.61
C LEU A 292 26.91 57.00 -3.20
N THR A 293 26.53 56.23 -2.17
CA THR A 293 27.03 56.44 -0.81
C THR A 293 28.53 56.19 -0.71
N PHE A 294 29.04 55.16 -1.40
CA PHE A 294 30.48 54.93 -1.50
C PHE A 294 31.22 56.10 -2.16
N LEU A 295 30.71 56.61 -3.29
CA LEU A 295 31.29 57.76 -3.98
C LEU A 295 31.23 59.04 -3.14
N ALA A 296 30.12 59.29 -2.45
CA ALA A 296 29.98 60.45 -1.57
C ALA A 296 30.98 60.40 -0.41
N GLY A 297 31.14 59.24 0.25
CA GLY A 297 32.13 59.05 1.30
C GLY A 297 33.56 59.27 0.79
N PHE A 298 33.88 58.76 -0.40
CA PHE A 298 35.17 58.97 -1.03
C PHE A 298 35.46 60.46 -1.29
N LEU A 299 34.48 61.20 -1.81
CA LEU A 299 34.58 62.63 -2.07
C LEU A 299 34.76 63.45 -0.79
N VAL A 300 34.01 63.15 0.28
CA VAL A 300 34.15 63.81 1.58
C VAL A 300 35.58 63.62 2.14
N SER A 301 36.17 62.43 1.99
CA SER A 301 37.54 62.17 2.46
C SER A 301 38.60 63.05 1.77
N LYS A 302 38.33 63.53 0.55
CA LYS A 302 39.25 64.35 -0.24
C LYS A 302 39.20 65.84 0.14
N VAL A 303 38.20 66.28 0.89
CA VAL A 303 38.06 67.70 1.29
C VAL A 303 38.88 67.99 2.54
N LYS A 304 40.00 68.71 2.40
CA LYS A 304 40.83 69.19 3.52
C LYS A 304 40.25 70.47 4.13
N ILE A 305 39.55 70.34 5.27
CA ILE A 305 38.96 71.46 6.01
C ILE A 305 40.05 72.13 6.87
N LYS A 306 40.42 73.40 6.56
CA LYS A 306 41.28 74.26 7.40
C LYS A 306 40.42 75.11 8.34
N ARG A 307 40.72 75.13 9.64
CA ARG A 307 40.12 76.04 10.65
C ARG A 307 41.25 76.81 11.34
N GLU A 308 41.18 78.14 11.35
CA GLU A 308 42.08 79.01 12.12
C GLU A 308 41.41 79.41 13.46
N PRO A 309 42.13 79.41 14.59
CA PRO A 309 41.68 79.99 15.85
C PRO A 309 42.27 81.39 16.09
N ASN A 310 41.46 82.34 16.55
CA ASN A 310 41.92 83.67 16.99
C ASN A 310 41.89 83.74 18.52
N MET A 311 42.99 84.11 19.18
CA MET A 311 43.11 84.21 20.65
C MET A 311 43.20 85.68 21.06
N ASP A 312 42.13 86.26 21.62
CA ASP A 312 42.13 87.64 22.16
C ASP A 312 42.91 87.73 23.49
N ASN A 313 43.66 88.82 23.67
CA ASN A 313 44.53 89.06 24.83
C ASN A 313 43.73 89.49 26.09
N LYS A 314 44.23 89.20 27.29
CA LYS A 314 43.50 89.29 28.58
C LYS A 314 42.91 90.67 28.86
N ASP A 315 43.63 91.74 28.51
CA ASP A 315 43.19 93.12 28.75
C ASP A 315 41.97 93.48 27.89
N GLU A 316 41.90 92.99 26.65
CA GLU A 316 40.73 93.26 25.79
C GLU A 316 39.47 92.61 26.35
N ILE A 317 39.62 91.41 26.92
CA ILE A 317 38.51 90.71 27.58
C ILE A 317 38.05 91.52 28.81
N PHE A 318 38.97 92.11 29.57
CA PHE A 318 38.62 92.94 30.72
C PHE A 318 37.84 94.20 30.33
N TYR A 319 38.29 94.95 29.32
CA TYR A 319 37.56 96.14 28.86
C TYR A 319 36.21 95.81 28.22
N LYS A 320 36.10 94.68 27.50
CA LYS A 320 34.79 94.17 27.03
C LYS A 320 33.84 93.89 28.20
N LYS A 321 34.34 93.43 29.35
CA LYS A 321 33.51 93.24 30.55
C LYS A 321 33.06 94.56 31.15
N ILE A 322 33.96 95.55 31.28
CA ILE A 322 33.60 96.91 31.75
C ILE A 322 32.45 97.49 30.92
N ASP A 323 32.51 97.31 29.59
CA ASP A 323 31.49 97.86 28.70
C ASP A 323 30.09 97.29 28.96
N ASN A 324 30.01 96.02 29.37
CA ASN A 324 28.74 95.33 29.63
C ASN A 324 28.15 95.54 31.04
N VAL A 325 28.87 96.20 31.95
CA VAL A 325 28.39 96.48 33.33
C VAL A 325 27.23 97.48 33.33
N ASN A 326 26.20 97.27 34.15
CA ASN A 326 24.98 98.09 34.14
C ASN A 326 24.79 98.98 35.39
N SER A 327 25.60 98.84 36.43
CA SER A 327 25.55 99.68 37.63
C SER A 327 26.93 100.10 38.13
N LEU A 328 26.98 101.18 38.95
CA LEU A 328 28.23 101.66 39.55
C LEU A 328 28.81 100.65 40.54
N ASP A 329 27.96 99.96 41.31
CA ASP A 329 28.40 98.95 42.27
C ASP A 329 29.06 97.75 41.59
N GLU A 330 28.46 97.27 40.50
CA GLU A 330 29.02 96.17 39.72
C GLU A 330 30.36 96.58 39.07
N LEU A 331 30.50 97.84 38.67
CA LEU A 331 31.76 98.36 38.14
C LEU A 331 32.84 98.40 39.23
N MET A 332 32.51 98.88 40.44
CA MET A 332 33.46 98.93 41.55
C MET A 332 33.98 97.54 41.92
N VAL A 333 33.10 96.54 42.01
CA VAL A 333 33.49 95.15 42.28
C VAL A 333 34.48 94.66 41.22
N LEU A 334 34.20 94.95 39.95
CA LEU A 334 35.03 94.51 38.83
C LEU A 334 36.41 95.19 38.84
N LEU A 335 36.50 96.48 39.23
CA LEU A 335 37.77 97.21 39.35
C LEU A 335 38.61 96.75 40.55
N VAL A 336 37.98 96.47 41.69
CA VAL A 336 38.65 95.93 42.89
C VAL A 336 39.26 94.57 42.60
N LEU A 337 38.57 93.71 41.85
CA LEU A 337 39.04 92.36 41.54
C LEU A 337 40.24 92.36 40.58
N GLU A 338 40.30 93.29 39.64
CA GLU A 338 41.39 93.32 38.66
C GLU A 338 42.67 93.91 39.26
N ASN A 339 42.61 95.14 39.77
CA ASN A 339 43.76 95.77 40.43
C ASN A 339 43.35 96.95 41.33
N PRO A 340 43.12 96.71 42.62
CA PRO A 340 42.53 97.72 43.50
C PRO A 340 43.46 98.92 43.70
N LYS A 341 44.80 98.72 43.64
CA LYS A 341 45.76 99.83 43.78
C LYS A 341 45.73 100.78 42.58
N LYS A 342 45.52 100.26 41.36
CA LYS A 342 45.48 101.09 40.15
C LYS A 342 44.24 101.99 40.13
N TYR A 343 43.10 101.49 40.62
CA TYR A 343 41.81 102.16 40.54
C TYR A 343 41.30 102.75 41.86
N ASP A 344 42.09 102.73 42.93
CA ASP A 344 41.70 103.16 44.28
C ASP A 344 41.10 104.56 44.33
N SER A 345 41.67 105.50 43.57
CA SER A 345 41.16 106.88 43.51
C SER A 345 39.74 106.94 42.93
N LEU A 346 39.49 106.21 41.83
CA LEU A 346 38.18 106.16 41.20
C LEU A 346 37.15 105.46 42.07
N ILE A 347 37.55 104.37 42.74
CA ILE A 347 36.66 103.64 43.65
C ILE A 347 36.21 104.58 44.80
N LYS A 348 37.16 105.29 45.43
CA LYS A 348 36.85 106.25 46.49
C LYS A 348 35.98 107.42 46.04
N ASP A 349 36.17 107.90 44.81
CA ASP A 349 35.35 108.98 44.27
C ASP A 349 33.92 108.54 43.95
N ILE A 350 33.71 107.27 43.56
CA ILE A 350 32.37 106.69 43.43
C ILE A 350 31.73 106.52 44.82
N GLU A 351 32.45 105.97 45.80
CA GLU A 351 31.95 105.77 47.17
C GLU A 351 31.58 107.09 47.86
N ALA A 352 32.35 108.16 47.62
CA ALA A 352 32.09 109.49 48.14
C ALA A 352 30.99 110.25 47.38
N ALA A 353 30.31 109.61 46.42
CA ALA A 353 29.31 110.20 45.53
C ALA A 353 29.81 111.43 44.75
N ARG A 354 31.11 111.51 44.46
CA ARG A 354 31.69 112.55 43.60
C ARG A 354 31.54 112.20 42.13
N VAL A 355 31.62 110.90 41.80
CA VAL A 355 31.24 110.38 40.48
C VAL A 355 29.90 109.66 40.64
N THR A 356 28.83 110.28 40.16
CA THR A 356 27.46 109.80 40.38
C THR A 356 26.87 109.05 39.19
N THR A 357 27.56 109.02 38.04
CA THR A 357 27.05 108.35 36.83
C THR A 357 27.99 107.27 36.29
N LEU A 358 27.40 106.13 35.88
CA LEU A 358 28.15 104.98 35.35
C LEU A 358 28.93 105.31 34.08
N LYS A 359 28.38 106.18 33.22
CA LYS A 359 29.01 106.58 31.96
C LYS A 359 30.31 107.34 32.22
N GLU A 360 30.31 108.22 33.22
CA GLU A 360 31.49 108.97 33.65
C GLU A 360 32.54 108.04 34.26
N ALA A 361 32.13 107.14 35.16
CA ALA A 361 33.04 106.16 35.76
C ALA A 361 33.72 105.26 34.72
N LYS A 362 32.99 104.76 33.71
CA LYS A 362 33.56 103.96 32.61
C LYS A 362 34.54 104.76 31.74
N ALA A 363 34.29 106.04 31.53
CA ALA A 363 35.21 106.89 30.77
C ALA A 363 36.55 107.02 31.50
N ILE A 364 36.51 107.29 32.81
CA ILE A 364 37.72 107.39 33.64
C ILE A 364 38.48 106.06 33.70
N CYS A 365 37.78 104.91 33.79
CA CYS A 365 38.40 103.58 33.73
C CYS A 365 39.25 103.34 32.47
N ARG A 366 38.86 103.94 31.35
CA ARG A 366 39.58 103.82 30.07
C ARG A 366 40.80 104.73 30.01
N GLU A 367 40.84 105.82 30.76
CA GLU A 367 42.04 106.67 30.86
C GLU A 367 43.18 105.91 31.54
N PHE A 368 42.87 105.10 32.55
CA PHE A 368 43.80 104.15 33.14
C PHE A 368 44.27 103.04 32.18
N LYS A 369 43.69 102.88 30.99
CA LYS A 369 44.23 101.98 29.94
C LYS A 369 45.44 102.59 29.24
N ARG A 370 45.51 103.92 29.19
CA ARG A 370 46.52 104.69 28.43
C ARG A 370 47.80 104.97 29.24
N PHE A 371 47.84 104.57 30.51
CA PHE A 371 49.02 104.51 31.39
C PHE A 371 49.20 103.08 31.91
#